data_AF-A0A1C0VWF4-F1
#
_entry.id   AF-A0A1C0VWF4-F1
#
_cell.length_a   1.000
_cell.length_b   1.000
_cell.length_c   1.000
_cell.angle_alpha   90.00
_cell.angle_beta   90.00
_cell.angle_gamma   90.00
#
_symmetry.space_group_name_H-M   'P 1'
#
loop_
_entity.id
_entity.type
_entity.pdbx_description
1 polymer ?
#
loop_
_entity_poly.entity_id
_entity_poly.type
_entity_poly.pdbx_seq_one_letter_code
_entity_poly.pdbx_strand_id
1 'polypeptide(L)'
;MNSNSKGRLVWNHSTHIPGLIPILERLTNLQGVQTVTPAVICQVRGHIPHLTLRVSVPIRGGFKLIARQGKTVQEVFILTTLSQGDLETAIAHALLKG
;
A
#
# COMPACT_ATOMS: atom_id res chain seq x y z
N MET A 1 -25.62 -14.74 6.31
CA MET A 1 -25.01 -14.13 5.10
C MET A 1 -23.70 -13.48 5.53
N ASN A 2 -22.55 -14.14 5.34
CA ASN A 2 -21.24 -13.58 5.74
C ASN A 2 -20.67 -12.71 4.60
N SER A 3 -21.08 -11.46 4.50
CA SER A 3 -20.55 -10.50 3.53
C SER A 3 -19.45 -9.65 4.17
N ASN A 4 -18.31 -10.27 4.51
CA ASN A 4 -17.10 -9.53 4.89
C ASN A 4 -16.05 -9.70 3.80
N SER A 5 -16.33 -9.15 2.61
CA SER A 5 -15.42 -9.21 1.45
C SER A 5 -14.25 -8.22 1.60
N LYS A 6 -13.59 -8.23 2.76
CA LYS A 6 -12.39 -7.45 3.02
C LYS A 6 -11.23 -8.07 2.26
N GLY A 7 -10.44 -7.25 1.58
CA GLY A 7 -9.19 -7.69 0.97
C GLY A 7 -8.22 -8.28 1.99
N ARG A 8 -7.26 -9.09 1.55
CA ARG A 8 -6.27 -9.74 2.43
C ARG A 8 -5.01 -8.89 2.54
N LEU A 9 -4.61 -8.52 3.75
CA LEU A 9 -3.23 -8.05 4.02
C LEU A 9 -2.35 -9.28 4.25
N VAL A 10 -1.32 -9.46 3.42
CA VAL A 10 -0.37 -10.57 3.55
C VAL A 10 0.70 -10.19 4.56
N TRP A 11 0.72 -10.89 5.69
CA TRP A 11 1.81 -10.80 6.65
C TRP A 11 2.99 -11.64 6.19
N ASN A 12 4.14 -10.99 6.01
CA ASN A 12 5.41 -11.64 5.74
C ASN A 12 6.38 -11.36 6.91
N HIS A 13 7.59 -11.90 6.82
CA HIS A 13 8.67 -11.64 7.79
C HIS A 13 9.44 -10.34 7.52
N SER A 14 8.95 -9.47 6.63
CA SER A 14 9.65 -8.24 6.29
C SER A 14 9.48 -7.18 7.38
N THR A 15 10.52 -6.39 7.60
CA THR A 15 10.41 -5.15 8.37
C THR A 15 9.55 -4.16 7.60
N HIS A 16 8.70 -3.41 8.32
CA HIS A 16 7.82 -2.42 7.73
C HIS A 16 8.23 -1.00 8.10
N ILE A 17 8.04 -0.06 7.18
CA ILE A 17 8.15 1.36 7.50
C ILE A 17 7.13 1.69 8.62
N PRO A 18 7.52 2.40 9.69
CA PRO A 18 6.60 2.80 10.75
C PRO A 18 5.36 3.50 10.19
N GLY A 19 4.17 3.10 10.67
CA GLY A 19 2.89 3.66 10.22
C GLY A 19 2.37 3.12 8.88
N LEU A 20 3.13 2.29 8.14
CA LEU A 20 2.67 1.73 6.86
C LEU A 20 1.53 0.72 7.04
N ILE A 21 1.64 -0.21 7.99
CA ILE A 21 0.65 -1.29 8.18
C ILE A 21 -0.78 -0.75 8.38
N PRO A 22 -1.04 0.23 9.27
CA PRO A 22 -2.39 0.81 9.41
C PRO A 22 -2.96 1.40 8.11
N ILE A 23 -2.13 1.97 7.24
CA ILE A 23 -2.56 2.48 5.93
C ILE A 23 -2.97 1.32 5.03
N LEU A 24 -2.16 0.25 4.98
CA LEU A 24 -2.44 -0.92 4.16
C LEU A 24 -3.72 -1.64 4.62
N GLU A 25 -3.93 -1.76 5.93
CA GLU A 25 -5.18 -2.31 6.48
C GLU A 25 -6.40 -1.48 6.08
N ARG A 26 -6.30 -0.14 6.05
CA ARG A 26 -7.38 0.72 5.55
C ARG A 26 -7.70 0.43 4.09
N LEU A 27 -6.69 0.26 3.24
CA LEU A 27 -6.87 -0.07 1.83
C LEU A 27 -7.56 -1.42 1.64
N THR A 28 -7.31 -2.41 2.50
CA THR A 28 -8.01 -3.71 2.41
C THR A 28 -9.51 -3.63 2.66
N ASN A 29 -10.03 -2.57 3.26
CA ASN A 29 -11.46 -2.39 3.47
C ASN A 29 -12.18 -1.86 2.22
N LEU A 30 -11.45 -1.50 1.16
CA LEU A 30 -12.03 -0.96 -0.07
C LEU A 30 -12.53 -2.08 -0.97
N GLN A 31 -13.74 -1.91 -1.50
CA GLN A 31 -14.26 -2.81 -2.53
C GLN A 31 -13.35 -2.79 -3.76
N GLY A 32 -13.08 -3.96 -4.32
CA GLY A 32 -12.19 -4.13 -5.47
C GLY A 32 -10.74 -4.38 -5.08
N VAL A 33 -10.31 -4.10 -3.84
CA VAL A 33 -8.99 -4.50 -3.33
C VAL A 33 -9.05 -5.96 -2.86
N GLN A 34 -8.22 -6.82 -3.46
CA GLN A 34 -8.22 -8.26 -3.21
C GLN A 34 -7.10 -8.66 -2.26
N THR A 35 -5.87 -8.21 -2.55
CA THR A 35 -4.69 -8.56 -1.76
C THR A 35 -3.74 -7.37 -1.72
N VAL A 36 -3.21 -7.10 -0.53
CA VAL A 36 -2.15 -6.12 -0.30
C VAL A 36 -0.95 -6.86 0.30
N THR A 37 0.20 -6.77 -0.36
CA THR A 37 1.41 -7.51 0.01
C THR A 37 2.57 -6.54 0.17
N PRO A 38 3.02 -6.26 1.41
CA PRO A 38 4.30 -5.61 1.64
C PRO A 38 5.41 -6.46 1.05
N ALA A 39 6.48 -5.83 0.58
CA ALA A 39 7.60 -6.51 -0.02
C ALA A 39 8.93 -5.86 0.42
N VAL A 40 9.92 -5.93 -0.45
CA VAL A 40 11.31 -5.52 -0.21
C VAL A 40 11.38 -4.12 0.42
N ILE A 41 12.21 -4.01 1.44
CA ILE A 41 12.57 -2.77 2.13
C ILE A 41 14.05 -2.46 1.88
N CYS A 42 14.36 -1.22 1.52
CA CYS A 42 15.71 -0.77 1.17
C CYS A 42 16.01 0.64 1.70
N GLN A 43 17.29 0.98 1.81
CA GLN A 43 17.75 2.35 2.06
C GLN A 43 18.04 3.09 0.76
N VAL A 44 17.79 4.40 0.75
CA VAL A 44 18.06 5.31 -0.37
C VAL A 44 18.74 6.60 0.12
N ARG A 45 19.38 7.33 -0.80
CA ARG A 45 20.10 8.56 -0.45
C ARG A 45 19.18 9.72 -0.07
N GLY A 46 18.06 9.89 -0.79
CA GLY A 46 17.14 11.00 -0.61
C GLY A 46 16.24 10.84 0.62
N HIS A 47 16.11 11.90 1.41
CA HIS A 47 15.29 11.94 2.62
C HIS A 47 13.88 12.47 2.33
N ILE A 48 12.84 11.80 2.83
CA ILE A 48 11.45 12.28 2.82
C ILE A 48 10.93 12.33 4.27
N PRO A 49 10.53 13.49 4.81
CA PRO A 49 10.18 13.62 6.23
C PRO A 49 8.90 12.87 6.63
N HIS A 50 7.92 12.79 5.73
CA HIS A 50 6.62 12.16 6.01
C HIS A 50 6.44 10.87 5.22
N LEU A 51 5.63 9.96 5.75
CA LEU A 51 5.29 8.73 5.05
C LEU A 51 4.49 9.07 3.78
N THR A 52 5.01 8.62 2.65
CA THR A 52 4.34 8.71 1.35
C THR A 52 4.08 7.31 0.82
N LEU A 53 2.99 7.15 0.06
CA LEU A 53 2.67 5.92 -0.66
C LEU A 53 2.21 6.34 -2.06
N ARG A 54 2.88 5.86 -3.11
CA ARG A 54 2.58 6.24 -4.49
C ARG A 54 2.45 5.03 -5.39
N VAL A 55 1.51 5.06 -6.34
CA VAL A 55 1.46 4.09 -7.43
C VAL A 55 2.71 4.29 -8.31
N SER A 56 3.37 3.19 -8.67
CA SER A 56 4.59 3.20 -9.47
C SER A 56 4.36 2.65 -10.86
N VAL A 57 3.98 1.36 -10.96
CA VAL A 57 3.77 0.70 -12.26
C VAL A 57 2.60 -0.27 -12.17
N PRO A 58 1.85 -0.48 -13.28
CA PRO A 58 0.89 -1.56 -13.35
C PRO A 58 1.60 -2.93 -13.28
N ILE A 59 0.92 -3.90 -12.70
CA ILE A 59 1.31 -5.31 -12.69
C ILE A 59 0.13 -6.15 -13.18
N ARG A 60 0.31 -7.47 -13.32
CA ARG A 60 -0.81 -8.37 -13.61
C ARG A 60 -1.83 -8.32 -12.49
N GLY A 61 -3.03 -7.81 -12.78
CA GLY A 61 -4.15 -7.74 -11.85
C GLY A 61 -4.05 -6.64 -10.79
N GLY A 62 -3.21 -5.63 -10.97
CA GLY A 62 -3.18 -4.48 -10.06
C GLY A 62 -1.95 -3.59 -10.23
N PHE A 63 -1.37 -3.13 -9.11
CA PHE A 63 -0.28 -2.14 -9.13
C PHE A 63 0.84 -2.46 -8.14
N LYS A 64 2.05 -2.05 -8.50
CA LYS A 64 3.16 -1.85 -7.58
C LYS A 64 3.09 -0.43 -7.04
N LEU A 65 3.25 -0.30 -5.73
CA LEU A 65 3.32 0.94 -4.98
C LEU A 65 4.68 1.05 -4.30
N ILE A 66 5.07 2.29 -4.03
CA ILE A 66 6.30 2.64 -3.32
C ILE A 66 5.93 3.44 -2.08
N ALA A 67 6.19 2.87 -0.90
CA ALA A 67 6.16 3.55 0.38
C ALA A 67 7.52 4.17 0.68
N ARG A 68 7.57 5.42 1.15
CA ARG A 68 8.83 6.07 1.57
C ARG A 68 8.65 6.88 2.84
N GLN A 69 9.64 6.81 3.73
CA GLN A 69 9.81 7.69 4.88
C GLN A 69 11.28 7.71 5.30
N GLY A 70 11.77 8.88 5.69
CA GLY A 70 13.19 9.11 5.94
C GLY A 70 14.03 8.72 4.73
N LYS A 71 15.03 7.87 4.94
CA LYS A 71 15.87 7.26 3.90
C LYS A 71 15.41 5.85 3.53
N THR A 72 14.22 5.44 3.94
CA THR A 72 13.71 4.09 3.72
C THR A 72 12.70 4.08 2.58
N VAL A 73 12.76 3.03 1.77
CA VAL A 73 11.79 2.70 0.72
C VAL A 73 11.27 1.30 0.96
N GLN A 74 9.98 1.08 0.77
CA GLN A 74 9.38 -0.24 0.80
C GLN A 74 8.43 -0.41 -0.37
N GLU A 75 8.55 -1.52 -1.07
CA GLU A 75 7.63 -1.90 -2.13
C GLU A 75 6.37 -2.51 -1.53
N VAL A 76 5.22 -2.24 -2.16
CA VAL A 76 3.94 -2.87 -1.83
C VAL A 76 3.27 -3.26 -3.13
N PHE A 77 2.71 -4.46 -3.19
CA PHE A 77 1.93 -4.93 -4.34
C PHE A 77 0.46 -5.01 -3.94
N ILE A 78 -0.41 -4.48 -4.79
CA ILE A 78 -1.85 -4.53 -4.60
C ILE A 78 -2.48 -5.22 -5.81
N LEU A 79 -3.21 -6.29 -5.57
CA LEU A 79 -4.15 -6.86 -6.55
C LEU A 79 -5.50 -6.18 -6.37
N THR A 80 -5.98 -5.55 -7.43
CA THR A 80 -7.19 -4.72 -7.40
C THR A 80 -7.84 -4.60 -8.77
N THR A 81 -9.15 -4.42 -8.78
CA THR A 81 -9.93 -4.04 -9.97
C THR A 81 -10.08 -2.52 -10.13
N LEU A 82 -9.58 -1.74 -9.17
CA LEU A 82 -9.62 -0.28 -9.23
C LEU A 82 -8.76 0.24 -10.39
N SER A 83 -9.18 1.35 -10.99
CA SER A 83 -8.32 2.11 -11.89
C SER A 83 -7.14 2.72 -11.11
N GLN A 84 -6.09 3.14 -11.81
CA GLN A 84 -4.96 3.83 -11.17
C GLN A 84 -5.42 5.10 -10.43
N GLY A 85 -6.29 5.90 -11.04
CA GLY A 85 -6.79 7.15 -10.43
C GLY A 85 -7.63 6.90 -9.18
N ASP A 86 -8.48 5.87 -9.19
CA ASP A 86 -9.27 5.48 -8.02
C ASP A 86 -8.37 4.98 -6.89
N LEU A 87 -7.33 4.21 -7.23
CA LEU A 87 -6.36 3.73 -6.26
C LEU A 87 -5.53 4.88 -5.67
N GLU A 88 -5.09 5.83 -6.48
CA GLU A 88 -4.38 7.04 -6.02
C GLU A 88 -5.24 7.87 -5.08
N THR A 89 -6.52 8.04 -5.41
CA THR A 89 -7.51 8.74 -4.56
C THR A 89 -7.68 8.00 -3.23
N ALA A 90 -7.86 6.69 -3.27
CA ALA A 90 -7.96 5.84 -2.09
C ALA A 90 -6.71 5.94 -1.18
N ILE A 91 -5.51 5.95 -1.77
CA ILE A 91 -4.25 6.11 -1.04
C ILE A 91 -4.20 7.48 -0.36
N ALA A 92 -4.56 8.55 -1.06
CA ALA A 92 -4.59 9.90 -0.48
C ALA A 92 -5.53 9.96 0.74
N HIS A 93 -6.74 9.39 0.64
CA HIS A 93 -7.65 9.30 1.78
C HIS A 93 -7.11 8.44 2.92
N ALA A 94 -6.43 7.34 2.61
CA ALA A 94 -5.85 6.46 3.62
C ALA A 94 -4.67 7.12 4.37
N LEU A 95 -3.93 8.03 3.73
CA LEU A 95 -2.84 8.80 4.33
C LEU A 95 -3.34 9.92 5.25
N LEU A 96 -4.47 10.55 4.93
CA LEU A 96 -5.04 11.66 5.72
C LEU A 96 -5.62 11.24 7.08
N LYS A 97 -5.93 9.95 7.26
CA LYS A 97 -6.52 9.41 8.50
C LYS A 97 -5.45 8.83 9.47
N GLY A 98 -4.24 9.38 9.42
CA GLY A 98 -3.08 8.94 10.20
C GLY A 98 -2.73 9.89 11.34
#